data_AF-A0A9W8E3X3-F1
#
_entry.id   AF-A0A9W8E3X3-F1
#
_cell.length_a   1.000
_cell.length_b   1.000
_cell.length_c   1.000
_cell.angle_alpha   90.00
_cell.angle_beta   90.00
_cell.angle_gamma   90.00
#
_symmetry.space_group_name_H-M   'P 1'
#
loop_
_entity.id
_entity.type
_entity.pdbx_description
1 polymer ?
#
loop_
_entity_poly.entity_id
_entity_poly.type
_entity_poly.pdbx_seq_one_letter_code
_entity_poly.pdbx_strand_id
1 'polypeptide(L)'
;MSRFQRKMKVAIRSVTSLLNLGPLQQGRKAIELHETTIRTTVLTHHQRILEERIAKEQLRISEKRKEIKVRRNRLTKLRQRWSETQKTSLSSDNTNAEDHHSVMLRGFNSQKEAVGREVQRARWRLASELLFIFDLKLIHVRTSSLFLSHSGSHTAHIGDLIWPSPYEWHIHALQVLSKYLDVRLPFQMDKQAGLPVVCAGWTPINHQWVPLFLTDDNVEQFIIGLAMLCYDVGYICQLQQVPFPLDRATQAARNLRTACDGILTNEALPYPPVTVGLPYNFYQMVWECAKLYEQEPTTRAKVNAYLRRLHFCDDDVDYYERQDEEKWDVIDSEGRSVPMDSISPSG
;
A
#
# COMPACT_ATOMS: atom_id res chain seq x y z
N MET A 1 -24.43 -15.21 -41.10
CA MET A 1 -25.04 -13.88 -40.87
C MET A 1 -24.01 -12.93 -40.28
N SER A 2 -23.73 -11.81 -40.92
CA SER A 2 -22.80 -10.79 -40.42
C SER A 2 -23.35 -10.05 -39.19
N ARG A 3 -22.48 -9.45 -38.36
CA ARG A 3 -22.91 -8.61 -37.21
C ARG A 3 -23.89 -7.50 -37.64
N PHE A 4 -23.69 -6.96 -38.85
CA PHE A 4 -24.59 -5.97 -39.44
C PHE A 4 -26.00 -6.52 -39.70
N GLN A 5 -26.12 -7.70 -40.33
CA GLN A 5 -27.41 -8.33 -40.59
C GLN A 5 -28.18 -8.66 -39.31
N ARG A 6 -27.49 -9.03 -38.22
CA ARG A 6 -28.13 -9.24 -36.91
C ARG A 6 -28.67 -7.93 -36.32
N LYS A 7 -27.88 -6.86 -36.35
CA LYS A 7 -28.32 -5.52 -35.88
C LYS A 7 -29.51 -5.01 -36.70
N MET A 8 -29.47 -5.17 -38.02
CA MET A 8 -30.56 -4.74 -38.91
C MET A 8 -31.86 -5.52 -38.67
N LYS A 9 -31.77 -6.84 -38.45
CA LYS A 9 -32.95 -7.67 -38.13
C LYS A 9 -33.58 -7.30 -36.78
N VAL A 10 -32.76 -6.95 -35.78
CA VAL A 10 -33.25 -6.44 -34.48
C VAL A 10 -33.92 -5.08 -34.65
N ALA A 11 -33.32 -4.17 -35.41
CA ALA A 11 -33.90 -2.85 -35.69
C ALA A 11 -35.26 -2.96 -36.39
N ILE A 12 -35.36 -3.80 -37.43
CA ILE A 12 -36.62 -4.01 -38.18
C ILE A 12 -37.71 -4.58 -37.26
N ARG A 13 -37.40 -5.56 -36.41
CA ARG A 13 -38.37 -6.11 -35.44
C ARG A 13 -38.83 -5.05 -34.44
N SER A 14 -37.92 -4.20 -33.97
CA SER A 14 -38.24 -3.11 -33.04
C SER A 14 -39.18 -2.09 -33.68
N VAL A 15 -38.89 -1.66 -34.91
CA VAL A 15 -39.75 -0.74 -35.67
C VAL A 15 -41.13 -1.33 -35.95
N THR A 16 -41.20 -2.61 -36.35
CA THR A 16 -42.48 -3.27 -36.63
C THR A 16 -43.34 -3.38 -35.37
N SER A 17 -42.73 -3.56 -34.19
CA SER A 17 -43.45 -3.61 -32.90
C SER A 17 -43.99 -2.24 -32.46
N LEU A 18 -43.39 -1.15 -32.93
CA LEU A 18 -43.82 0.22 -32.63
C LEU A 18 -45.06 0.61 -33.44
N LEU A 19 -45.16 0.14 -34.69
CA LEU A 19 -46.28 0.48 -35.58
C LEU A 19 -47.63 -0.08 -35.11
N ASN A 20 -47.63 -1.15 -34.30
CA ASN A 20 -48.85 -1.81 -33.82
C ASN A 20 -49.42 -1.21 -32.52
N LEU A 21 -48.81 -0.17 -31.96
CA LEU A 21 -49.25 0.46 -30.70
C LEU A 21 -50.20 1.63 -30.98
N GLY A 22 -51.12 1.92 -30.05
CA GLY A 22 -51.95 3.12 -30.12
C GLY A 22 -51.13 4.41 -30.01
N PRO A 23 -51.62 5.57 -30.49
CA PRO A 23 -50.83 6.80 -30.65
C PRO A 23 -50.20 7.32 -29.34
N LEU A 24 -50.88 7.19 -28.20
CA LEU A 24 -50.33 7.56 -26.89
C LEU A 24 -49.17 6.64 -26.44
N GLN A 25 -49.25 5.34 -26.75
CA GLN A 25 -48.19 4.38 -26.43
C GLN A 25 -46.99 4.54 -27.37
N GLN A 26 -47.23 4.90 -28.64
CA GLN A 26 -46.18 5.26 -29.59
C GLN A 26 -45.38 6.48 -29.10
N GLY A 27 -46.05 7.52 -28.60
CA GLY A 27 -45.39 8.70 -28.03
C GLY A 27 -44.47 8.38 -26.86
N ARG A 28 -44.93 7.57 -25.89
CA ARG A 28 -44.11 7.16 -24.74
C ARG A 28 -42.88 6.35 -25.15
N LYS A 29 -43.04 5.37 -26.05
CA LYS A 29 -41.91 4.57 -26.53
C LYS A 29 -40.93 5.38 -27.38
N ALA A 30 -41.42 6.40 -28.11
CA ALA A 30 -40.54 7.31 -28.85
C ALA A 30 -39.67 8.14 -27.91
N ILE A 31 -40.23 8.65 -26.81
CA ILE A 31 -39.47 9.38 -25.78
C ILE A 31 -38.43 8.46 -25.11
N GLU A 32 -38.83 7.25 -24.71
CA GLU A 32 -37.91 6.27 -24.10
C GLU A 32 -36.77 5.88 -25.05
N LEU A 33 -37.08 5.67 -26.33
CA LEU A 33 -36.07 5.39 -27.36
C LEU A 33 -35.13 6.58 -27.57
N HIS A 34 -35.65 7.81 -27.52
CA HIS A 34 -34.84 9.01 -27.63
C HIS A 34 -33.92 9.18 -26.41
N GLU A 35 -34.43 9.00 -25.19
CA GLU A 35 -33.64 9.06 -23.96
C GLU A 35 -32.53 8.00 -23.93
N THR A 36 -32.84 6.76 -24.31
CA THR A 36 -31.82 5.69 -24.41
C THR A 36 -30.78 5.99 -25.48
N THR A 37 -31.16 6.61 -26.60
CA THR A 37 -30.23 7.07 -27.64
C THR A 37 -29.33 8.19 -27.12
N ILE A 38 -29.88 9.18 -26.40
CA ILE A 38 -29.08 10.24 -25.77
C ILE A 38 -28.11 9.64 -24.74
N ARG A 39 -28.59 8.77 -23.84
CA ARG A 39 -27.72 8.14 -22.84
C ARG A 39 -26.58 7.35 -23.48
N THR A 40 -26.87 6.55 -24.51
CA THR A 40 -25.84 5.76 -25.20
C THR A 40 -24.86 6.63 -25.98
N THR A 41 -25.30 7.70 -26.64
CA THR A 41 -24.40 8.65 -27.32
C THR A 41 -23.51 9.42 -26.34
N VAL A 42 -24.04 9.84 -25.19
CA VAL A 42 -23.25 10.49 -24.13
C VAL A 42 -22.23 9.54 -23.52
N LEU A 43 -22.63 8.30 -23.19
CA LEU A 43 -21.72 7.29 -22.63
C LEU A 43 -20.61 6.92 -23.61
N THR A 44 -20.94 6.70 -24.89
CA THR A 44 -19.93 6.39 -25.92
C THR A 44 -18.97 7.55 -26.16
N HIS A 45 -19.46 8.80 -26.12
CA HIS A 45 -18.60 9.97 -26.20
C HIS A 45 -17.66 10.09 -24.99
N HIS A 46 -18.17 9.88 -23.77
CA HIS A 46 -17.35 9.91 -22.55
C HIS A 46 -16.31 8.79 -22.54
N GLN A 47 -16.68 7.57 -22.94
CA GLN A 47 -15.75 6.46 -23.08
C GLN A 47 -14.62 6.80 -24.06
N ARG A 48 -14.93 7.39 -25.21
CA ARG A 48 -13.91 7.82 -26.18
C ARG A 48 -12.95 8.86 -25.58
N ILE A 49 -13.46 9.85 -24.83
CA ILE A 49 -12.60 10.84 -24.14
C ILE A 49 -11.67 10.16 -23.13
N LEU A 50 -12.16 9.18 -22.36
CA LEU A 50 -11.34 8.44 -21.41
C LEU A 50 -10.27 7.61 -22.12
N GLU A 51 -10.62 6.92 -23.21
CA GLU A 51 -9.68 6.15 -24.03
C GLU A 51 -8.57 7.04 -24.62
N GLU A 52 -8.91 8.22 -25.14
CA GLU A 52 -7.94 9.21 -25.62
C GLU A 52 -7.00 9.71 -24.51
N ARG A 53 -7.53 9.98 -23.30
CA ARG A 53 -6.73 10.36 -22.13
C ARG A 53 -5.79 9.25 -21.69
N ILE A 54 -6.28 8.00 -21.62
CA ILE A 54 -5.48 6.83 -21.28
C ILE A 54 -4.34 6.65 -22.29
N ALA A 55 -4.63 6.73 -23.59
CA ALA A 55 -3.62 6.61 -24.64
C ALA A 55 -2.54 7.71 -24.52
N LYS A 56 -2.96 8.95 -24.23
CA LYS A 56 -2.03 10.08 -24.01
C LYS A 56 -1.11 9.85 -22.80
N GLU A 57 -1.63 9.38 -21.68
CA GLU A 57 -0.83 9.09 -20.50
C GLU A 57 0.09 7.87 -20.72
N GLN A 58 -0.37 6.84 -21.43
CA GLN A 58 0.47 5.70 -21.82
C GLN A 58 1.67 6.14 -22.68
N LEU A 59 1.44 7.05 -23.63
CA LEU A 59 2.53 7.64 -24.43
C LEU A 59 3.53 8.38 -23.54
N ARG A 60 3.05 9.25 -22.65
CA ARG A 60 3.88 10.02 -21.70
C ARG A 60 4.71 9.11 -20.79
N ILE A 61 4.12 8.02 -20.30
CA ILE A 61 4.83 6.99 -19.51
C ILE A 61 5.92 6.33 -20.35
N SER A 62 5.65 6.01 -21.61
CA SER A 62 6.63 5.39 -22.51
C SER A 62 7.85 6.29 -22.77
N GLU A 63 7.63 7.59 -22.94
CA GLU A 63 8.69 8.59 -23.10
C GLU A 63 9.54 8.72 -21.84
N LYS A 64 8.91 8.79 -20.66
CA LYS A 64 9.61 8.81 -19.38
C LYS A 64 10.45 7.55 -19.15
N ARG A 65 9.95 6.38 -19.57
CA ARG A 65 10.73 5.13 -19.52
C ARG A 65 11.96 5.19 -20.42
N LYS A 66 11.85 5.75 -21.63
CA LYS A 66 13.01 5.98 -22.54
C LYS A 66 14.03 6.94 -21.91
N GLU A 67 13.57 8.04 -21.33
CA GLU A 67 14.43 9.02 -20.63
C GLU A 67 15.19 8.37 -19.46
N ILE A 68 14.50 7.58 -18.63
CA ILE A 68 15.10 6.81 -17.54
C ILE A 68 16.16 5.83 -18.07
N LYS A 69 15.87 5.12 -19.18
CA LYS A 69 16.83 4.19 -19.80
C LYS A 69 18.10 4.91 -20.27
N VAL A 70 17.97 6.07 -20.91
CA VAL A 70 19.11 6.90 -21.33
C VAL A 70 19.95 7.36 -20.13
N ARG A 71 19.29 7.82 -19.05
CA ARG A 71 19.99 8.23 -17.82
C ARG A 71 20.73 7.07 -17.15
N ARG A 72 20.11 5.88 -17.07
CA ARG A 72 20.76 4.66 -16.56
C ARG A 72 22.00 4.31 -17.37
N ASN A 73 21.90 4.31 -18.70
CA ASN A 73 23.04 4.05 -19.58
C ASN A 73 24.18 5.06 -19.38
N ARG A 74 23.86 6.35 -19.19
CA ARG A 74 24.85 7.39 -18.89
C ARG A 74 25.56 7.13 -17.56
N LEU A 75 24.81 6.74 -16.51
CA LEU A 75 25.38 6.37 -15.21
C LEU A 75 26.29 5.13 -15.31
N THR A 76 25.89 4.11 -16.07
CA THR A 76 26.71 2.91 -16.29
C THR A 76 28.04 3.26 -16.98
N LYS A 77 28.01 4.10 -18.02
CA LYS A 77 29.22 4.58 -18.71
C LYS A 77 30.14 5.38 -17.78
N LEU A 78 29.58 6.24 -16.93
CA LEU A 78 30.35 6.99 -15.94
C LEU A 78 31.02 6.06 -14.91
N ARG A 79 30.32 5.03 -14.43
CA ARG A 79 30.88 4.02 -13.53
C ARG A 79 32.01 3.21 -14.19
N GLN A 80 31.85 2.83 -15.46
CA GLN A 80 32.89 2.13 -16.23
C GLN A 80 34.15 2.98 -16.37
N ARG A 81 34.01 4.24 -16.83
CA ARG A 81 35.13 5.18 -16.94
C ARG A 81 35.84 5.38 -15.60
N TRP A 82 35.08 5.50 -14.51
CA TRP A 82 35.66 5.64 -13.18
C TRP A 82 36.47 4.41 -12.76
N SER A 83 35.93 3.20 -12.99
CA SER A 83 36.67 1.96 -12.72
C SER A 83 37.93 1.83 -13.57
N GLU A 84 37.90 2.26 -14.83
CA GLU A 84 39.07 2.32 -15.71
C GLU A 84 40.12 3.31 -15.19
N THR A 85 39.70 4.53 -14.81
CA THR A 85 40.59 5.54 -14.24
C THR A 85 41.26 5.03 -12.95
N GLN A 86 40.49 4.39 -12.06
CA GLN A 86 41.00 3.82 -10.81
C GLN A 86 42.04 2.71 -11.06
N LYS A 87 41.84 1.88 -12.08
CA LYS A 87 42.82 0.85 -12.49
C LYS A 87 44.09 1.47 -13.06
N THR A 88 43.97 2.52 -13.88
CA THR A 88 45.14 3.20 -14.46
C THR A 88 45.95 3.98 -13.42
N SER A 89 45.30 4.59 -12.42
CA SER A 89 46.00 5.31 -11.34
C SER A 89 46.80 4.39 -10.43
N LEU A 90 46.34 3.16 -10.20
CA LEU A 90 47.08 2.16 -9.40
C LEU A 90 48.34 1.62 -10.12
N SER A 91 48.47 1.85 -11.43
CA SER A 91 49.60 1.37 -12.24
C SER A 91 50.67 2.45 -12.48
N SER A 92 50.47 3.67 -12.00
CA SER A 92 51.30 4.84 -12.31
C SER A 92 51.82 5.47 -11.01
N ASP A 93 52.94 4.94 -10.49
CA ASP A 93 53.75 5.59 -9.44
C ASP A 93 54.38 6.86 -10.01
N ASN A 94 53.68 8.00 -9.93
CA ASN A 94 54.25 9.29 -10.31
C ASN A 94 53.73 10.40 -9.39
N THR A 95 54.64 11.02 -8.65
CA THR A 95 54.41 11.82 -7.44
C THR A 95 53.83 13.23 -7.65
N ASN A 96 53.42 13.59 -8.88
CA ASN A 96 52.87 14.91 -9.19
C ASN A 96 51.35 14.92 -9.47
N ALA A 97 50.65 13.79 -9.22
CA ALA A 97 49.24 13.62 -9.57
C ALA A 97 48.23 14.01 -8.46
N GLU A 98 48.68 14.39 -7.27
CA GLU A 98 47.81 14.57 -6.09
C GLU A 98 46.83 15.76 -6.22
N ASP A 99 47.24 16.88 -6.82
CA ASP A 99 46.39 18.08 -6.90
C ASP A 99 45.20 17.92 -7.85
N HIS A 100 45.40 17.28 -9.02
CA HIS A 100 44.32 17.05 -9.99
C HIS A 100 43.29 16.03 -9.48
N HIS A 101 43.72 15.06 -8.66
CA HIS A 101 42.82 14.05 -8.09
C HIS A 101 41.86 14.66 -7.06
N SER A 102 42.34 15.65 -6.27
CA SER A 102 41.53 16.31 -5.25
C SER A 102 40.34 17.09 -5.83
N VAL A 103 40.53 17.79 -6.96
CA VAL A 103 39.49 18.58 -7.63
C VAL A 103 38.42 17.68 -8.25
N MET A 104 38.83 16.57 -8.89
CA MET A 104 37.88 15.58 -9.43
C MET A 104 37.06 14.90 -8.35
N LEU A 105 37.68 14.51 -7.23
CA LEU A 105 36.98 13.93 -6.08
C LEU A 105 35.93 14.89 -5.50
N ARG A 106 36.24 16.19 -5.41
CA ARG A 106 35.31 17.20 -4.89
C ARG A 106 34.08 17.37 -5.78
N GLY A 107 34.28 17.42 -7.10
CA GLY A 107 33.17 17.47 -8.07
C GLY A 107 32.26 16.24 -8.00
N PHE A 108 32.87 15.05 -7.84
CA PHE A 108 32.13 13.80 -7.71
C PHE A 108 31.35 13.72 -6.41
N ASN A 109 31.93 14.12 -5.28
CA ASN A 109 31.23 14.16 -3.99
C ASN A 109 30.05 15.11 -4.03
N SER A 110 30.20 16.30 -4.62
CA SER A 110 29.08 17.24 -4.81
C SER A 110 27.96 16.64 -5.66
N GLN A 111 28.30 15.94 -6.76
CA GLN A 111 27.31 15.26 -7.60
C GLN A 111 26.64 14.09 -6.87
N LYS A 112 27.39 13.29 -6.11
CA LYS A 112 26.90 12.18 -5.29
C LYS A 112 25.90 12.69 -4.25
N GLU A 113 26.21 13.78 -3.57
CA GLU A 113 25.32 14.43 -2.62
C GLU A 113 24.06 14.99 -3.29
N ALA A 114 24.20 15.64 -4.45
CA ALA A 114 23.05 16.16 -5.20
C ALA A 114 22.09 15.04 -5.61
N VAL A 115 22.63 13.92 -6.12
CA VAL A 115 21.83 12.72 -6.44
C VAL A 115 21.22 12.14 -5.18
N GLY A 116 21.96 12.06 -4.07
CA GLY A 116 21.46 11.60 -2.77
C GLY A 116 20.27 12.42 -2.28
N ARG A 117 20.35 13.76 -2.37
CA ARG A 117 19.23 14.67 -2.02
C ARG A 117 18.02 14.47 -2.91
N GLU A 118 18.22 14.25 -4.22
CA GLU A 118 17.11 14.02 -5.15
C GLU A 118 16.41 12.68 -4.89
N VAL A 119 17.20 11.63 -4.62
CA VAL A 119 16.68 10.31 -4.22
C VAL A 119 15.90 10.44 -2.90
N GLN A 120 16.44 11.13 -1.90
CA GLN A 120 15.77 11.33 -0.63
C GLN A 120 14.46 12.12 -0.79
N ARG A 121 14.44 13.16 -1.63
CA ARG A 121 13.20 13.90 -1.97
C ARG A 121 12.18 13.01 -2.67
N ALA A 122 12.60 12.13 -3.58
CA ALA A 122 11.70 11.18 -4.23
C ALA A 122 11.13 10.16 -3.23
N ARG A 123 11.95 9.64 -2.32
CA ARG A 123 11.53 8.73 -1.25
C ARG A 123 10.51 9.38 -0.31
N TRP A 124 10.80 10.61 0.13
CA TRP A 124 9.90 11.40 0.96
C TRP A 124 8.54 11.62 0.28
N ARG A 125 8.53 12.01 -1.01
CA ARG A 125 7.28 12.18 -1.77
C ARG A 125 6.48 10.90 -1.88
N LEU A 126 7.14 9.78 -2.16
CA LEU A 126 6.45 8.49 -2.26
C LEU A 126 5.84 8.06 -0.92
N ALA A 127 6.58 8.23 0.18
CA ALA A 127 6.07 7.98 1.52
C ALA A 127 4.95 8.95 1.91
N SER A 128 4.98 10.22 1.48
CA SER A 128 3.86 11.14 1.70
C SER A 128 2.61 10.75 0.90
N GLU A 129 2.78 10.21 -0.31
CA GLU A 129 1.63 9.71 -1.10
C GLU A 129 1.00 8.48 -0.46
N LEU A 130 1.78 7.63 0.24
CA LEU A 130 1.23 6.53 1.03
C LEU A 130 0.31 7.02 2.16
N LEU A 131 0.47 8.25 2.64
CA LEU A 131 -0.43 8.78 3.67
C LEU A 131 -1.85 8.99 3.17
N PHE A 132 -2.09 9.07 1.86
CA PHE A 132 -3.45 9.09 1.30
C PHE A 132 -4.23 7.82 1.61
N ILE A 133 -3.56 6.72 1.97
CA ILE A 133 -4.22 5.50 2.48
C ILE A 133 -5.03 5.80 3.74
N PHE A 134 -4.61 6.77 4.55
CA PHE A 134 -5.32 7.17 5.77
C PHE A 134 -6.40 8.23 5.53
N ASP A 135 -6.51 8.78 4.32
CA ASP A 135 -7.63 9.65 3.94
C ASP A 135 -8.86 8.82 3.50
N LEU A 136 -9.13 7.70 4.18
CA LEU A 136 -10.34 6.90 3.99
C LEU A 136 -11.55 7.77 4.33
N LYS A 137 -12.15 8.41 3.33
CA LYS A 137 -13.41 9.13 3.49
C LYS A 137 -14.56 8.16 3.34
N LEU A 138 -15.43 8.13 4.35
CA LEU A 138 -16.70 7.43 4.24
C LEU A 138 -17.57 8.22 3.26
N ILE A 139 -17.61 7.79 2.00
CA ILE A 139 -18.45 8.41 0.98
C ILE A 139 -19.85 7.87 1.19
N HIS A 140 -20.72 8.67 1.80
CA HIS A 140 -22.14 8.35 1.88
C HIS A 140 -22.73 8.54 0.48
N VAL A 141 -22.78 7.47 -0.30
CA VAL A 141 -23.55 7.46 -1.53
C VAL A 141 -25.02 7.42 -1.11
N ARG A 142 -25.70 8.55 -1.27
CA ARG A 142 -27.16 8.57 -1.20
C ARG A 142 -27.67 7.73 -2.37
N THR A 143 -28.00 6.46 -2.12
CA THR A 143 -28.77 5.61 -3.02
C THR A 143 -30.19 6.14 -3.14
N SER A 144 -30.34 7.23 -3.91
CA SER A 144 -31.61 7.50 -4.55
C SER A 144 -31.74 6.55 -5.74
N SER A 145 -32.13 5.30 -5.43
CA SER A 145 -32.75 4.32 -6.34
C SER A 145 -31.94 3.76 -7.54
N LEU A 146 -32.15 2.45 -7.80
CA LEU A 146 -31.97 1.74 -9.07
C LEU A 146 -30.65 1.02 -9.38
N PHE A 147 -30.21 0.05 -8.55
CA PHE A 147 -29.48 -1.13 -9.07
C PHE A 147 -29.82 -2.40 -8.28
N LEU A 148 -30.99 -2.99 -8.54
CA LEU A 148 -31.29 -4.38 -8.20
C LEU A 148 -30.57 -5.29 -9.20
N SER A 149 -29.33 -5.69 -8.91
CA SER A 149 -28.63 -6.70 -9.70
C SER A 149 -29.10 -8.11 -9.29
N HIS A 150 -29.61 -8.87 -10.27
CA HIS A 150 -30.22 -10.20 -10.13
C HIS A 150 -29.20 -11.34 -10.33
N SER A 151 -28.07 -11.35 -9.64
CA SER A 151 -27.17 -12.52 -9.66
C SER A 151 -26.53 -12.73 -8.30
N GLY A 152 -26.82 -13.87 -7.69
CA GLY A 152 -26.42 -14.30 -6.33
C GLY A 152 -24.92 -14.54 -6.14
N SER A 153 -24.10 -13.54 -6.44
CA SER A 153 -22.75 -13.42 -5.91
C SER A 153 -22.83 -12.39 -4.78
N HIS A 154 -22.84 -12.87 -3.54
CA HIS A 154 -22.77 -12.04 -2.34
C HIS A 154 -21.37 -11.44 -2.23
N THR A 155 -21.06 -10.45 -3.07
CA THR A 155 -20.01 -9.49 -2.72
C THR A 155 -20.59 -8.61 -1.62
N ALA A 156 -20.09 -8.76 -0.39
CA ALA A 156 -20.48 -7.92 0.74
C ALA A 156 -20.17 -6.46 0.37
N HIS A 157 -21.23 -5.71 0.08
CA HIS A 157 -21.17 -4.29 -0.21
C HIS A 157 -21.30 -3.54 1.12
N ILE A 158 -20.25 -2.81 1.50
CA ILE A 158 -20.28 -1.91 2.65
C ILE A 158 -21.10 -0.66 2.25
N GLY A 159 -22.42 -0.78 2.17
CA GLY A 159 -23.27 0.20 1.47
C GLY A 159 -22.90 0.36 -0.02
N ASP A 160 -23.28 1.48 -0.64
CA ASP A 160 -22.84 1.86 -2.00
C ASP A 160 -21.39 2.37 -2.05
N LEU A 161 -20.64 2.20 -0.95
CA LEU A 161 -19.20 2.31 -0.99
C LEU A 161 -18.73 1.18 -1.91
N ILE A 162 -18.38 1.53 -3.15
CA ILE A 162 -17.49 0.71 -3.98
C ILE A 162 -16.15 0.74 -3.24
N TRP A 163 -16.04 -0.03 -2.15
CA TRP A 163 -14.83 -0.42 -1.47
C TRP A 163 -14.11 -1.26 -2.51
N PRO A 164 -13.23 -0.64 -3.32
CA PRO A 164 -13.20 -1.07 -4.70
C PRO A 164 -12.35 -2.35 -4.75
N SER A 165 -12.15 -2.92 -5.93
CA SER A 165 -11.06 -3.89 -6.13
C SER A 165 -9.59 -3.34 -6.14
N PRO A 166 -9.17 -2.19 -5.52
CA PRO A 166 -7.81 -1.69 -5.58
C PRO A 166 -6.96 -1.91 -4.32
N TYR A 167 -7.33 -2.78 -3.37
CA TYR A 167 -6.37 -3.19 -2.30
C TYR A 167 -5.07 -3.75 -2.89
N GLU A 168 -5.17 -4.33 -4.09
CA GLU A 168 -4.00 -4.79 -4.83
C GLU A 168 -2.98 -3.68 -5.06
N TRP A 169 -3.38 -2.44 -5.40
CA TRP A 169 -2.38 -1.41 -5.67
C TRP A 169 -1.73 -0.87 -4.40
N HIS A 170 -2.46 -0.82 -3.28
CA HIS A 170 -1.92 -0.34 -2.01
C HIS A 170 -0.86 -1.32 -1.48
N ILE A 171 -1.20 -2.61 -1.45
CA ILE A 171 -0.29 -3.67 -1.04
C ILE A 171 0.90 -3.73 -1.99
N HIS A 172 0.64 -3.67 -3.30
CA HIS A 172 1.71 -3.65 -4.30
C HIS A 172 2.60 -2.41 -4.16
N ALA A 173 2.02 -1.23 -3.93
CA ALA A 173 2.78 0.00 -3.72
C ALA A 173 3.65 -0.12 -2.48
N LEU A 174 3.12 -0.66 -1.38
CA LEU A 174 3.86 -0.85 -0.14
C LEU A 174 5.02 -1.84 -0.32
N GLN A 175 4.80 -2.97 -1.01
CA GLN A 175 5.84 -3.94 -1.37
C GLN A 175 6.89 -3.38 -2.34
N VAL A 176 6.49 -2.56 -3.30
CA VAL A 176 7.42 -1.89 -4.22
C VAL A 176 8.24 -0.85 -3.48
N LEU A 177 7.63 -0.12 -2.55
CA LEU A 177 8.31 0.90 -1.75
C LEU A 177 9.28 0.27 -0.75
N SER A 178 8.92 -0.81 -0.07
CA SER A 178 9.84 -1.51 0.82
C SER A 178 11.09 -1.99 0.06
N LYS A 179 10.91 -2.58 -1.13
CA LYS A 179 12.02 -2.96 -2.03
C LYS A 179 12.83 -1.77 -2.53
N TYR A 180 12.19 -0.65 -2.83
CA TYR A 180 12.88 0.55 -3.31
C TYR A 180 13.66 1.29 -2.22
N LEU A 181 13.14 1.25 -0.99
CA LEU A 181 13.74 1.85 0.19
C LEU A 181 14.79 0.93 0.83
N ASP A 182 14.81 -0.34 0.44
CA ASP A 182 15.61 -1.41 1.07
C ASP A 182 15.29 -1.56 2.56
N VAL A 183 14.00 -1.54 2.88
CA VAL A 183 13.47 -1.64 4.23
C VAL A 183 12.75 -2.97 4.36
N ARG A 184 13.11 -3.76 5.36
CA ARG A 184 12.34 -4.93 5.75
C ARG A 184 11.13 -4.48 6.55
N LEU A 185 9.94 -4.80 6.06
CA LEU A 185 8.70 -4.49 6.78
C LEU A 185 8.51 -5.46 7.96
N PRO A 186 8.00 -4.97 9.10
CA PRO A 186 7.58 -5.79 10.22
C PRO A 186 6.56 -6.85 9.81
N PHE A 187 5.60 -6.51 8.94
CA PHE A 187 4.59 -7.44 8.45
C PHE A 187 4.86 -7.83 6.99
N GLN A 188 4.65 -9.12 6.70
CA GLN A 188 4.75 -9.65 5.35
C GLN A 188 3.36 -9.66 4.72
N MET A 189 3.26 -9.13 3.51
CA MET A 189 2.03 -9.16 2.72
C MET A 189 2.17 -10.16 1.59
N ASP A 190 1.13 -10.95 1.35
CA ASP A 190 1.07 -11.91 0.25
C ASP A 190 -0.36 -12.04 -0.31
N LYS A 191 -0.55 -12.87 -1.33
CA LYS A 191 -1.85 -13.26 -1.87
C LYS A 191 -2.09 -14.75 -1.66
N GLN A 192 -3.09 -15.09 -0.85
CA GLN A 192 -3.58 -16.46 -0.71
C GLN A 192 -4.86 -16.65 -1.49
N ALA A 193 -4.88 -17.62 -2.41
CA ALA A 193 -6.00 -17.85 -3.33
C ALA A 193 -6.45 -16.59 -4.10
N GLY A 194 -5.50 -15.69 -4.41
CA GLY A 194 -5.77 -14.42 -5.07
C GLY A 194 -6.29 -13.30 -4.16
N LEU A 195 -6.52 -13.58 -2.87
CA LEU A 195 -6.97 -12.62 -1.89
C LEU A 195 -5.80 -12.08 -1.06
N PRO A 196 -5.78 -10.79 -0.73
CA PRO A 196 -4.68 -10.19 0.02
C PRO A 196 -4.69 -10.64 1.47
N VAL A 197 -3.52 -11.02 1.97
CA VAL A 197 -3.30 -11.42 3.36
C VAL A 197 -2.02 -10.77 3.91
N VAL A 198 -1.95 -10.65 5.23
CA VAL A 198 -0.79 -10.13 5.97
C VAL A 198 -0.46 -11.03 7.15
N CYS A 199 0.82 -11.17 7.50
CA CYS A 199 1.26 -11.89 8.69
C CYS A 199 2.45 -11.20 9.34
N ALA A 200 2.72 -11.50 10.62
CA ALA A 200 3.92 -11.03 11.30
C ALA A 200 5.18 -11.68 10.67
N GLY A 201 6.13 -10.84 10.26
CA GLY A 201 7.37 -11.26 9.60
C GLY A 201 8.49 -11.67 10.55
N TRP A 202 8.24 -11.67 11.85
CA TRP A 202 9.22 -11.94 12.92
C TRP A 202 8.99 -13.26 13.68
N THR A 203 7.84 -13.92 13.53
CA THR A 203 7.56 -15.19 14.22
C THR A 203 7.80 -16.39 13.29
N PRO A 204 8.83 -17.23 13.52
CA PRO A 204 9.11 -18.34 12.62
C PRO A 204 8.16 -19.54 12.75
N ILE A 205 7.37 -19.63 13.84
CA ILE A 205 6.71 -20.90 14.23
C ILE A 205 5.20 -20.93 13.99
N ASN A 206 4.51 -19.81 13.77
CA ASN A 206 3.07 -19.81 13.46
C ASN A 206 2.69 -18.56 12.66
N HIS A 207 2.94 -18.58 11.34
CA HIS A 207 2.47 -17.52 10.45
C HIS A 207 0.96 -17.63 10.26
N GLN A 208 0.19 -17.09 11.20
CA GLN A 208 -1.24 -16.90 11.00
C GLN A 208 -1.42 -15.76 9.99
N TRP A 209 -1.86 -16.13 8.80
CA TRP A 209 -2.23 -15.17 7.78
C TRP A 209 -3.58 -14.56 8.12
N VAL A 210 -3.59 -13.23 8.10
CA VAL A 210 -4.72 -12.42 8.46
C VAL A 210 -5.26 -11.78 7.16
N PRO A 211 -6.55 -11.92 6.84
CA PRO A 211 -7.13 -11.36 5.63
C PRO A 211 -7.11 -9.83 5.62
N LEU A 212 -6.82 -9.25 4.46
CA LEU A 212 -6.98 -7.82 4.17
C LEU A 212 -8.23 -7.55 3.32
N PHE A 213 -9.21 -8.45 3.40
CA PHE A 213 -10.52 -8.33 2.77
C PHE A 213 -11.61 -8.62 3.81
N LEU A 214 -12.76 -7.98 3.66
CA LEU A 214 -13.87 -8.09 4.60
C LEU A 214 -14.95 -9.05 4.07
N THR A 215 -15.40 -9.92 4.95
CA THR A 215 -16.54 -10.84 4.82
C THR A 215 -17.28 -10.86 6.15
N ASP A 216 -18.50 -11.39 6.16
CA ASP A 216 -19.33 -11.44 7.37
C ASP A 216 -18.68 -12.28 8.49
N ASP A 217 -17.86 -13.27 8.13
CA ASP A 217 -17.24 -14.21 9.08
C ASP A 217 -15.84 -13.82 9.55
N ASN A 218 -15.22 -12.78 8.97
CA ASN A 218 -13.80 -12.46 9.23
C ASN A 218 -13.54 -11.03 9.72
N VAL A 219 -14.56 -10.35 10.25
CA VAL A 219 -14.50 -8.93 10.65
C VAL A 219 -13.33 -8.66 11.60
N GLU A 220 -13.17 -9.49 12.64
CA GLU A 220 -12.09 -9.34 13.62
C GLU A 220 -10.71 -9.49 12.98
N GLN A 221 -10.52 -10.53 12.17
CA GLN A 221 -9.26 -10.77 11.49
C GLN A 221 -8.97 -9.65 10.49
N PHE A 222 -9.96 -9.18 9.73
CA PHE A 222 -9.79 -8.05 8.83
C PHE A 222 -9.30 -6.78 9.57
N ILE A 223 -9.87 -6.46 10.73
CA ILE A 223 -9.43 -5.32 11.55
C ILE A 223 -7.97 -5.49 11.98
N ILE A 224 -7.58 -6.68 12.42
CA ILE A 224 -6.19 -7.00 12.78
C ILE A 224 -5.27 -6.80 11.57
N GLY A 225 -5.64 -7.33 10.40
CA GLY A 225 -4.84 -7.21 9.18
C GLY A 225 -4.67 -5.75 8.77
N LEU A 226 -5.74 -4.97 8.83
CA LEU A 226 -5.66 -3.54 8.52
C LEU A 226 -4.79 -2.78 9.52
N ALA A 227 -4.83 -3.13 10.81
CA ALA A 227 -3.95 -2.53 11.81
C ALA A 227 -2.47 -2.81 11.52
N MET A 228 -2.14 -4.04 11.12
CA MET A 228 -0.79 -4.42 10.67
C MET A 228 -0.35 -3.61 9.45
N LEU A 229 -1.23 -3.46 8.45
CA LEU A 229 -0.96 -2.63 7.26
C LEU A 229 -0.71 -1.16 7.64
N CYS A 230 -1.55 -0.59 8.51
CA CYS A 230 -1.39 0.78 8.99
C CYS A 230 -0.06 0.97 9.72
N TYR A 231 0.37 -0.02 10.51
CA TYR A 231 1.66 0.02 11.19
C TYR A 231 2.82 0.06 10.20
N ASP A 232 2.82 -0.81 9.18
CA ASP A 232 3.87 -0.80 8.16
C ASP A 232 3.97 0.55 7.42
N VAL A 233 2.83 1.17 7.10
CA VAL A 233 2.85 2.50 6.48
C VAL A 233 3.44 3.55 7.44
N GLY A 234 3.03 3.54 8.71
CA GLY A 234 3.58 4.40 9.75
C GLY A 234 5.09 4.20 9.92
N TYR A 235 5.54 2.94 9.90
CA TYR A 235 6.94 2.56 10.00
C TYR A 235 7.77 3.12 8.82
N ILE A 236 7.29 2.98 7.58
CA ILE A 236 7.96 3.58 6.42
C ILE A 236 8.01 5.11 6.54
N CYS A 237 6.91 5.75 6.94
CA CYS A 237 6.87 7.20 7.10
C CYS A 237 7.91 7.67 8.12
N GLN A 238 8.00 6.98 9.26
CA GLN A 238 8.99 7.25 10.29
C GLN A 238 10.43 7.11 9.76
N LEU A 239 10.74 6.03 9.04
CA LEU A 239 12.06 5.82 8.44
C LEU A 239 12.44 6.88 7.40
N GLN A 240 11.45 7.44 6.71
CA GLN A 240 11.66 8.52 5.72
C GLN A 240 11.56 9.92 6.31
N GLN A 241 11.41 10.05 7.65
CA GLN A 241 11.18 11.33 8.33
C GLN A 241 9.98 12.11 7.75
N VAL A 242 8.98 11.39 7.24
CA VAL A 242 7.71 11.98 6.84
C VAL A 242 6.87 12.11 8.10
N PRO A 243 6.39 13.32 8.46
CA PRO A 243 5.51 13.49 9.59
C PRO A 243 4.26 12.65 9.35
N PHE A 244 4.00 11.69 10.23
CA PHE A 244 2.83 10.84 10.17
C PHE A 244 1.69 11.55 10.92
N PRO A 245 0.68 12.10 10.21
CA PRO A 245 -0.42 12.82 10.84
C PRO A 245 -1.34 11.80 11.51
N LEU A 246 -1.01 11.49 12.73
CA LEU A 246 -1.71 10.51 13.54
C LEU A 246 -3.22 10.70 13.59
N ASP A 247 -3.69 11.94 13.64
CA ASP A 247 -5.12 12.26 13.63
C ASP A 247 -5.82 11.54 12.47
N ARG A 248 -5.16 11.45 11.31
CA ARG A 248 -5.68 10.73 10.13
C ARG A 248 -5.72 9.23 10.32
N ALA A 249 -4.72 8.64 10.98
CA ALA A 249 -4.75 7.21 11.31
C ALA A 249 -5.91 6.87 12.26
N THR A 250 -6.14 7.72 13.27
CA THR A 250 -7.28 7.55 14.18
C THR A 250 -8.61 7.75 13.46
N GLN A 251 -8.68 8.71 12.53
CA GLN A 251 -9.87 8.95 11.72
C GLN A 251 -10.16 7.78 10.77
N ALA A 252 -9.12 7.21 10.14
CA ALA A 252 -9.24 6.03 9.30
C ALA A 252 -9.77 4.84 10.10
N ALA A 253 -9.24 4.60 11.30
CA ALA A 253 -9.73 3.56 12.20
C ALA A 253 -11.19 3.78 12.62
N ARG A 254 -11.58 5.03 12.93
CA ARG A 254 -12.97 5.38 13.24
C ARG A 254 -13.90 5.15 12.06
N ASN A 255 -13.54 5.64 10.89
CA ASN A 255 -14.34 5.49 9.68
C ASN A 255 -14.50 4.00 9.33
N LEU A 256 -13.45 3.21 9.51
CA LEU A 256 -13.52 1.75 9.33
C LEU A 256 -14.45 1.11 10.34
N ARG A 257 -14.33 1.45 11.63
CA ARG A 257 -15.22 0.94 12.68
C ARG A 257 -16.68 1.27 12.37
N THR A 258 -16.98 2.52 12.04
CA THR A 258 -18.33 2.95 11.66
C THR A 258 -18.84 2.18 10.43
N ALA A 259 -17.98 1.92 9.45
CA ALA A 259 -18.32 1.12 8.29
C ALA A 259 -18.64 -0.34 8.68
N CYS A 260 -17.81 -0.97 9.51
CA CYS A 260 -18.04 -2.33 10.02
C CYS A 260 -19.33 -2.41 10.86
N ASP A 261 -19.55 -1.45 11.76
CA ASP A 261 -20.74 -1.38 12.60
C ASP A 261 -22.01 -1.30 11.74
N GLY A 262 -21.99 -0.50 10.66
CA GLY A 262 -23.11 -0.40 9.71
C GLY A 262 -23.40 -1.68 8.91
N ILE A 263 -22.38 -2.52 8.65
CA ILE A 263 -22.59 -3.84 8.02
C ILE A 263 -23.26 -4.78 9.02
N LEU A 264 -22.77 -4.80 10.27
CA LEU A 264 -23.25 -5.71 11.30
C LEU A 264 -24.69 -5.40 11.73
N THR A 265 -25.07 -4.12 11.79
CA THR A 265 -26.42 -3.74 12.25
C THR A 265 -27.46 -3.75 11.14
N ASN A 266 -27.07 -3.81 9.86
CA ASN A 266 -27.98 -3.64 8.71
C ASN A 266 -28.81 -2.34 8.74
N GLU A 267 -28.51 -1.41 9.65
CA GLU A 267 -29.19 -0.13 9.78
C GLU A 267 -28.43 0.93 8.98
N ALA A 268 -29.15 1.67 8.13
CA ALA A 268 -28.56 2.78 7.40
C ALA A 268 -27.96 3.80 8.39
N LEU A 269 -26.62 3.94 8.38
CA LEU A 269 -25.87 4.81 9.27
C LEU A 269 -26.47 6.23 9.31
N PRO A 270 -26.93 6.75 10.46
CA PRO A 270 -27.66 8.02 10.50
C PRO A 270 -26.80 9.30 10.45
N TYR A 271 -25.47 9.22 10.30
CA TYR A 271 -24.60 10.38 10.55
C TYR A 271 -23.50 10.62 9.49
N PRO A 272 -23.16 11.90 9.20
CA PRO A 272 -21.99 12.25 8.41
C PRO A 272 -20.69 11.95 9.17
N PRO A 273 -19.56 11.73 8.48
CA PRO A 273 -18.28 11.43 9.12
C PRO A 273 -17.89 12.56 10.07
N VAL A 274 -17.66 12.19 11.33
CA VAL A 274 -17.25 13.10 12.40
C VAL A 274 -15.79 13.48 12.19
N THR A 275 -15.53 14.66 11.60
CA THR A 275 -14.22 15.30 11.65
C THR A 275 -14.04 15.96 13.02
N VAL A 276 -13.55 15.20 14.00
CA VAL A 276 -13.13 15.75 15.28
C VAL A 276 -11.63 15.63 15.34
N GLY A 277 -10.95 16.78 15.22
CA GLY A 277 -9.54 16.89 15.57
C GLY A 277 -9.38 16.52 17.04
N LEU A 278 -8.65 15.44 17.30
CA LEU A 278 -8.27 15.05 18.65
C LEU A 278 -6.82 15.47 18.90
N PRO A 279 -6.47 15.85 20.14
CA PRO A 279 -5.13 16.32 20.48
C PRO A 279 -4.18 15.20 20.94
N TYR A 280 -4.41 13.94 20.58
CA TYR A 280 -3.66 12.81 21.17
C TYR A 280 -2.55 12.31 20.25
N ASN A 281 -1.35 12.10 20.82
CA ASN A 281 -0.18 11.45 20.20
C ASN A 281 -0.39 9.92 20.08
N PHE A 282 0.30 9.22 19.17
CA PHE A 282 -0.01 7.84 18.72
C PHE A 282 0.38 6.90 19.80
N TYR A 283 1.55 7.19 20.37
CA TYR A 283 2.00 6.65 21.62
C TYR A 283 0.95 6.83 22.70
N GLN A 284 0.28 7.98 22.80
CA GLN A 284 -0.74 8.23 23.80
C GLN A 284 -2.07 7.51 23.51
N MET A 285 -2.47 7.34 22.24
CA MET A 285 -3.64 6.54 21.88
C MET A 285 -3.37 5.05 22.10
N VAL A 286 -2.24 4.52 21.64
CA VAL A 286 -1.81 3.13 21.88
C VAL A 286 -1.62 2.90 23.38
N TRP A 287 -1.09 3.88 24.12
CA TRP A 287 -0.92 3.85 25.58
C TRP A 287 -2.23 3.98 26.35
N GLU A 288 -3.19 4.80 25.90
CA GLU A 288 -4.52 4.88 26.50
C GLU A 288 -5.36 3.65 26.14
N CYS A 289 -5.21 3.08 24.95
CA CYS A 289 -5.74 1.76 24.61
C CYS A 289 -5.09 0.65 25.48
N ALA A 290 -3.78 0.75 25.76
CA ALA A 290 -3.07 -0.14 26.68
C ALA A 290 -3.47 0.08 28.16
N LYS A 291 -3.78 1.30 28.58
CA LYS A 291 -4.32 1.62 29.92
C LYS A 291 -5.76 1.16 30.08
N LEU A 292 -6.62 1.37 29.09
CA LEU A 292 -7.99 0.86 29.10
C LEU A 292 -7.98 -0.67 29.12
N TYR A 293 -7.01 -1.27 28.43
CA TYR A 293 -6.68 -2.69 28.55
C TYR A 293 -6.19 -3.09 29.96
N GLU A 294 -5.44 -2.25 30.67
CA GLU A 294 -5.03 -2.51 32.05
C GLU A 294 -6.16 -2.36 33.09
N GLN A 295 -7.08 -1.41 32.87
CA GLN A 295 -8.10 -1.00 33.84
C GLN A 295 -9.34 -1.90 33.85
N GLU A 296 -9.60 -2.66 32.79
CA GLU A 296 -10.78 -3.52 32.68
C GLU A 296 -10.38 -5.01 32.71
N PRO A 297 -10.36 -5.66 33.88
CA PRO A 297 -9.74 -6.97 34.07
C PRO A 297 -10.40 -8.09 33.25
N THR A 298 -11.68 -7.94 32.91
CA THR A 298 -12.45 -8.88 32.07
C THR A 298 -12.06 -8.80 30.59
N THR A 299 -11.84 -7.58 30.08
CA THR A 299 -11.37 -7.33 28.71
C THR A 299 -9.89 -7.69 28.58
N ARG A 300 -9.09 -7.39 29.61
CA ARG A 300 -7.68 -7.82 29.74
C ARG A 300 -7.53 -9.32 29.70
N ALA A 301 -8.34 -10.06 30.46
CA ALA A 301 -8.27 -11.53 30.48
C ALA A 301 -8.66 -12.14 29.13
N LYS A 302 -9.67 -11.59 28.45
CA LYS A 302 -10.12 -12.06 27.13
C LYS A 302 -9.09 -11.76 26.04
N VAL A 303 -8.53 -10.56 26.03
CA VAL A 303 -7.52 -10.16 25.06
C VAL A 303 -6.16 -10.80 25.39
N ASN A 304 -5.74 -10.96 26.65
CA ASN A 304 -4.58 -11.79 27.01
C ASN A 304 -4.81 -13.27 26.63
N ALA A 305 -6.01 -13.83 26.82
CA ALA A 305 -6.31 -15.19 26.37
C ALA A 305 -6.27 -15.32 24.84
N TYR A 306 -6.67 -14.26 24.13
CA TYR A 306 -6.60 -14.17 22.67
C TYR A 306 -5.16 -13.97 22.18
N LEU A 307 -4.38 -13.08 22.81
CA LEU A 307 -2.96 -12.83 22.54
C LEU A 307 -2.08 -14.04 22.91
N ARG A 308 -2.39 -14.76 23.99
CA ARG A 308 -1.76 -16.05 24.34
C ARG A 308 -2.12 -17.13 23.33
N ARG A 309 -3.37 -17.18 22.85
CA ARG A 309 -3.76 -18.04 21.72
C ARG A 309 -3.03 -17.69 20.41
N LEU A 310 -2.63 -16.44 20.25
CA LEU A 310 -1.86 -15.92 19.12
C LEU A 310 -0.33 -15.93 19.38
N HIS A 311 0.15 -16.50 20.49
CA HIS A 311 1.56 -16.54 20.92
C HIS A 311 2.27 -15.17 21.04
N PHE A 312 1.52 -14.09 21.30
CA PHE A 312 2.09 -12.75 21.54
C PHE A 312 2.61 -12.55 22.98
N CYS A 313 2.20 -13.40 23.91
CA CYS A 313 2.62 -13.39 25.32
C CYS A 313 2.85 -14.83 25.78
N ASP A 314 3.77 -15.54 25.13
CA ASP A 314 4.32 -16.77 25.73
C ASP A 314 5.32 -16.34 26.81
N ASP A 315 4.94 -16.57 28.07
CA ASP A 315 5.79 -16.33 29.25
C ASP A 315 7.08 -17.21 29.20
N ASP A 316 7.15 -18.18 28.29
CA ASP A 316 8.33 -19.01 28.00
C ASP A 316 9.39 -18.30 27.13
N VAL A 317 9.04 -17.20 26.42
CA VAL A 317 10.00 -16.43 25.62
C VAL A 317 10.84 -15.48 26.50
N ASP A 318 10.29 -15.07 27.66
CA ASP A 318 11.01 -14.27 28.66
C ASP A 318 11.87 -15.14 29.61
N TYR A 319 11.78 -16.48 29.49
CA TYR A 319 12.60 -17.45 30.23
C TYR A 319 13.73 -18.07 29.39
N TYR A 320 14.20 -17.38 28.35
CA TYR A 320 15.60 -17.55 27.95
C TYR A 320 16.45 -16.72 28.91
N GLU A 321 16.84 -17.35 30.01
CA GLU A 321 18.02 -16.94 30.77
C GLU A 321 19.16 -16.62 29.77
N ARG A 322 19.80 -15.48 29.98
CA ARG A 322 21.07 -15.10 29.38
C ARG A 322 22.16 -16.09 29.79
N GLN A 323 22.12 -17.32 29.30
CA GLN A 323 23.25 -18.26 29.42
C GLN A 323 24.19 -18.22 28.21
N ASP A 324 23.78 -17.58 27.12
CA ASP A 324 24.63 -17.35 25.96
C ASP A 324 25.00 -15.86 25.83
N GLU A 325 25.53 -15.26 26.91
CA GLU A 325 26.46 -14.15 26.72
C GLU A 325 27.66 -14.73 25.97
N GLU A 326 27.63 -14.56 24.65
CA GLU A 326 28.65 -14.92 23.68
C GLU A 326 30.04 -14.64 24.22
N LYS A 327 30.73 -15.74 24.52
CA LYS A 327 32.18 -15.81 24.59
C LYS A 327 32.72 -15.55 23.18
N TRP A 328 32.98 -14.28 22.86
CA TRP A 328 33.64 -13.90 21.61
C TRP A 328 35.10 -14.37 21.67
N ASP A 329 35.43 -15.43 20.94
CA ASP A 329 36.81 -15.83 20.71
C ASP A 329 37.47 -14.85 19.73
N VAL A 330 38.61 -14.29 20.13
CA VAL A 330 39.41 -13.44 19.25
C VAL A 330 40.29 -14.37 18.42
N ILE A 331 40.16 -14.31 17.10
CA ILE A 331 41.01 -15.08 16.19
C ILE A 331 42.33 -14.32 16.03
N ASP A 332 43.44 -14.96 16.39
CA ASP A 332 44.78 -14.37 16.22
C ASP A 332 45.17 -14.30 14.73
N SER A 333 46.29 -13.62 14.44
CA SER A 333 46.82 -13.49 13.07
C SER A 333 47.20 -14.82 12.40
N GLU A 334 47.20 -15.92 13.16
CA GLU A 334 47.48 -17.27 12.67
C GLU A 334 46.23 -18.15 12.56
N GLY A 335 45.04 -17.58 12.81
CA GLY A 335 43.76 -18.26 12.65
C GLY A 335 43.34 -19.14 13.84
N ARG A 336 43.97 -18.99 15.01
CA ARG A 336 43.62 -19.75 16.21
C ARG A 336 42.66 -18.96 17.09
N SER A 337 41.66 -19.63 17.66
CA SER A 337 40.73 -19.01 18.62
C SER A 337 41.43 -18.84 19.98
N VAL A 338 41.59 -17.59 20.42
CA VAL A 338 42.19 -17.26 21.71
C VAL A 338 41.10 -16.70 22.64
N PRO A 339 40.92 -17.28 23.84
CA PRO A 339 39.95 -16.76 24.81
C PRO A 339 40.32 -15.33 25.23
N MET A 340 39.34 -14.42 25.22
CA MET A 340 39.56 -12.99 25.48
C MET A 340 40.26 -12.68 26.82
N ASP A 341 40.06 -13.54 27.83
CA ASP A 341 40.66 -13.40 29.17
C ASP A 341 42.18 -13.66 29.21
N SER A 342 42.77 -14.17 28.12
CA SER A 342 44.21 -14.46 28.04
C SER A 342 45.04 -13.32 27.45
N ILE A 343 44.40 -12.24 26.96
CA ILE A 343 45.09 -11.06 26.44
C ILE A 343 45.44 -10.13 27.62
N SER A 344 46.64 -10.32 28.18
CA SER A 344 47.18 -9.39 29.17
C SER A 344 47.51 -8.05 28.49
N PRO A 345 47.07 -6.89 29.01
CA PRO A 345 47.47 -5.60 28.48
C PRO A 345 48.95 -5.40 28.74
N SER A 346 49.77 -5.52 27.69
CA SER A 346 51.20 -5.18 27.75
C SER A 346 51.35 -3.66 27.89
N GLY A 347 51.89 -3.23 29.04
CA GLY A 347 52.50 -1.92 29.21
C GLY A 347 53.88 -1.84 28.57
#